data_AF-A0A2D8BCI7-F1
#
_entry.id   AF-A0A2D8BCI7-F1
#
_cell.length_a   1.000
_cell.length_b   1.000
_cell.length_c   1.000
_cell.angle_alpha   90.00
_cell.angle_beta   90.00
_cell.angle_gamma   90.00
#
_symmetry.space_group_name_H-M   'P 1'
#
loop_
_entity.id
_entity.type
_entity.pdbx_description
1 polymer ?
#
loop_
_entity_poly.entity_id
_entity_poly.type
_entity_poly.pdbx_seq_one_letter_code
_entity_poly.pdbx_strand_id
1 'polypeptide(L)'
;MAVGLGGCDLRDKIPLTPKDALRLADPFGAATREKQASDEDGETFVFIVESKREGSWSGADMAIRRQHKTMCPDGQRPNILERSPKLLSDSAAARNVSHPAGTTYRLVIHCPAQPYEELDFEPGISRRDAEMLIQSELMGGEWREGRRAYAASLPVSEWTRKYDWMNQMIGLEVSLQLRMCSGGVIVRRVLIGNYAQGHQPRQVSDKDDRTEFVFGLLTDCVDGLNPDAFVTQETSP
;
A
#
# COMPACT_ATOMS: atom_id res chain seq x y z
N MET A 1 -18.06 -57.19 30.74
CA MET A 1 -17.43 -55.96 31.29
C MET A 1 -16.91 -55.17 30.10
N ALA A 2 -17.58 -54.08 29.75
CA ALA A 2 -17.12 -53.18 28.69
C ALA A 2 -16.43 -51.99 29.37
N VAL A 3 -15.17 -51.76 29.01
CA VAL A 3 -14.39 -50.60 29.44
C VAL A 3 -14.91 -49.40 28.67
N GLY A 4 -15.67 -48.54 29.34
CA GLY A 4 -16.06 -47.24 28.82
C GLY A 4 -14.83 -46.34 28.75
N LEU A 5 -14.25 -46.22 27.56
CA LEU A 5 -13.28 -45.18 27.26
C LEU A 5 -14.03 -43.85 27.17
N GLY A 6 -14.13 -43.15 28.30
CA GLY A 6 -14.54 -41.75 28.37
C GLY A 6 -13.55 -40.92 27.56
N GLY A 7 -13.98 -40.48 26.38
CA GLY A 7 -13.24 -39.51 25.59
C GLY A 7 -13.14 -38.21 26.37
N CYS A 8 -11.91 -37.81 26.70
CA CYS A 8 -11.59 -36.52 27.28
C CYS A 8 -12.11 -35.38 26.38
N ASP A 9 -13.11 -34.64 26.86
CA ASP A 9 -13.43 -33.29 26.40
C ASP A 9 -12.25 -32.35 26.74
N LEU A 10 -11.24 -32.39 25.88
CA LEU A 10 -10.10 -31.46 25.88
C LEU A 10 -10.44 -30.13 25.18
N ARG A 11 -11.57 -30.06 24.45
CA ARG A 11 -12.02 -28.82 23.80
C ARG A 11 -12.53 -27.77 24.78
N ASP A 12 -13.07 -28.19 25.94
CA ASP A 12 -13.60 -27.27 26.96
C ASP A 12 -12.56 -26.78 27.97
N LYS A 13 -11.33 -27.29 27.93
CA LYS A 13 -10.27 -27.00 28.92
C LYS A 13 -9.15 -26.09 28.42
N ILE A 14 -9.16 -25.68 27.16
CA ILE A 14 -8.21 -24.67 26.68
C ILE A 14 -8.83 -23.31 27.03
N PRO A 15 -8.26 -22.54 27.99
CA PRO A 15 -8.78 -21.22 28.29
C PRO A 15 -8.72 -20.40 27.02
N LEU A 16 -9.88 -19.92 26.57
CA LEU A 16 -9.96 -19.00 25.43
C LEU A 16 -9.03 -17.84 25.71
N THR A 17 -8.05 -17.63 24.83
CA THR A 17 -7.26 -16.42 24.93
C THR A 17 -8.19 -15.23 24.70
N PRO A 18 -7.90 -14.04 25.22
CA PRO A 18 -8.69 -12.84 24.94
C PRO A 18 -8.88 -12.59 23.43
N LYS A 19 -7.91 -12.99 22.59
CA LYS A 19 -8.01 -12.93 21.13
C LYS A 19 -9.03 -13.94 20.57
N ASP A 20 -9.09 -15.15 21.11
CA ASP A 20 -10.04 -16.17 20.69
C ASP A 20 -11.47 -15.83 21.12
N ALA A 21 -11.64 -15.30 22.33
CA ALA A 21 -12.92 -14.79 22.81
C ALA A 21 -13.45 -13.63 21.95
N LEU A 22 -12.57 -12.68 21.58
CA LEU A 22 -12.91 -11.59 20.65
C LEU A 22 -13.27 -12.10 19.24
N ARG A 23 -12.60 -13.16 18.76
CA ARG A 23 -12.90 -13.77 17.46
C ARG A 23 -14.22 -14.53 17.45
N LEU A 24 -14.55 -15.21 18.55
CA LEU A 24 -15.84 -15.89 18.72
C LEU A 24 -17.00 -14.91 18.94
N ALA A 25 -16.72 -13.78 19.60
CA ALA A 25 -17.67 -12.70 19.82
C ALA A 25 -17.81 -11.77 18.61
N ASP A 26 -17.11 -12.01 17.50
CA ASP A 26 -17.17 -11.17 16.31
C ASP A 26 -18.55 -11.26 15.64
N PRO A 27 -19.24 -10.12 15.37
CA PRO A 27 -20.51 -10.17 14.66
C PRO A 27 -20.39 -10.74 13.24
N PHE A 28 -19.19 -10.85 12.68
CA PHE A 28 -18.97 -11.15 11.26
C PHE A 28 -18.38 -12.54 11.01
N GLY A 29 -18.64 -13.05 9.80
CA GLY A 29 -17.94 -14.18 9.22
C GLY A 29 -16.51 -13.85 8.80
N ALA A 30 -15.85 -14.83 8.18
CA ALA A 30 -14.62 -14.55 7.46
C ALA A 30 -14.94 -13.68 6.25
N ALA A 31 -14.17 -12.62 6.04
CA ALA A 31 -14.24 -11.84 4.82
C ALA A 31 -13.64 -12.63 3.66
N THR A 32 -14.18 -12.49 2.46
CA THR A 32 -13.56 -12.98 1.23
C THR A 32 -12.99 -11.80 0.45
N ARG A 33 -12.01 -12.10 -0.41
CA ARG A 33 -11.42 -11.16 -1.36
C ARG A 33 -11.39 -11.79 -2.74
N GLU A 34 -11.96 -11.10 -3.70
CA GLU A 34 -12.00 -11.52 -5.11
C GLU A 34 -11.39 -10.43 -5.98
N LYS A 35 -10.52 -10.80 -6.92
CA LYS A 35 -10.00 -9.90 -7.95
C LYS A 35 -11.00 -9.87 -9.11
N GLN A 36 -11.52 -8.68 -9.45
CA GLN A 36 -12.51 -8.53 -10.53
C GLN A 36 -11.87 -8.11 -11.86
N ALA A 37 -10.93 -7.17 -11.82
CA ALA A 37 -10.31 -6.63 -13.02
C ALA A 37 -8.84 -6.24 -12.76
N SER A 38 -8.07 -6.20 -13.84
CA SER A 38 -6.67 -5.75 -13.88
C SER A 38 -6.47 -5.01 -15.20
N ASP A 39 -6.04 -3.76 -15.13
CA ASP A 39 -5.75 -2.92 -16.29
C ASP A 39 -4.51 -2.05 -16.02
N GLU A 40 -4.18 -1.15 -16.94
CA GLU A 40 -3.06 -0.21 -16.82
C GLU A 40 -3.25 0.80 -15.68
N ASP A 41 -4.51 1.04 -15.27
CA ASP A 41 -4.85 1.96 -14.18
C ASP A 41 -4.82 1.27 -12.81
N GLY A 42 -4.80 -0.07 -12.76
CA GLY A 42 -4.56 -0.86 -11.56
C GLY A 42 -5.38 -2.14 -11.45
N GLU A 43 -5.73 -2.50 -10.21
CA GLU A 43 -6.45 -3.72 -9.87
C GLU A 43 -7.70 -3.42 -9.05
N THR A 44 -8.84 -3.96 -9.47
CA THR A 44 -10.10 -3.86 -8.71
C THR A 44 -10.33 -5.10 -7.88
N PHE A 45 -10.62 -4.90 -6.59
CA PHE A 45 -10.93 -5.96 -5.63
C PHE A 45 -12.31 -5.77 -5.01
N VAL A 46 -12.96 -6.90 -4.74
CA VAL A 46 -14.21 -6.97 -3.99
C VAL A 46 -13.99 -7.73 -2.70
N PHE A 47 -14.35 -7.09 -1.60
CA PHE A 47 -14.40 -7.71 -0.28
C PHE A 47 -15.84 -7.97 0.10
N ILE A 48 -16.13 -9.19 0.54
CA ILE A 48 -17.47 -9.58 0.98
C ILE A 48 -17.38 -10.13 2.39
N VAL A 49 -18.24 -9.64 3.28
CA VAL A 49 -18.37 -10.20 4.63
C VAL A 49 -19.83 -10.21 5.05
N GLU A 50 -20.28 -11.31 5.64
CA GLU A 50 -21.65 -11.46 6.13
C GLU A 50 -21.70 -11.33 7.65
N SER A 51 -22.71 -10.60 8.14
CA SER A 51 -22.95 -10.46 9.57
C SER A 51 -23.77 -11.64 10.11
N LYS A 52 -23.28 -12.34 11.12
CA LYS A 52 -23.97 -13.44 11.82
C LYS A 52 -25.05 -12.95 12.79
N ARG A 53 -24.95 -11.70 13.22
CA ARG A 53 -25.90 -10.96 14.07
C ARG A 53 -26.03 -9.54 13.53
N GLU A 54 -26.78 -8.68 14.21
CA GLU A 54 -26.79 -7.26 13.85
C GLU A 54 -25.36 -6.68 13.76
N GLY A 55 -25.10 -5.95 12.69
CA GLY A 55 -23.77 -5.45 12.36
C GLY A 55 -23.83 -4.08 11.71
N SER A 56 -22.69 -3.41 11.61
CA SER A 56 -22.55 -2.11 10.96
C SER A 56 -21.35 -2.11 10.01
N TRP A 57 -21.25 -1.07 9.18
CA TRP A 57 -20.09 -0.88 8.31
C TRP A 57 -18.77 -0.75 9.08
N SER A 58 -18.78 -0.13 10.26
CA SER A 58 -17.62 -0.07 11.15
C SER A 58 -17.13 -1.47 11.54
N GLY A 59 -18.06 -2.37 11.88
CA GLY A 59 -17.75 -3.76 12.18
C GLY A 59 -17.25 -4.54 10.96
N ALA A 60 -17.89 -4.36 9.80
CA ALA A 60 -17.49 -4.98 8.54
C ALA A 60 -16.08 -4.54 8.11
N ASP A 61 -15.76 -3.24 8.16
CA ASP A 61 -14.44 -2.70 7.85
C ASP A 61 -13.36 -3.30 8.77
N MET A 62 -13.65 -3.48 10.06
CA MET A 62 -12.74 -4.14 10.99
C MET A 62 -12.56 -5.64 10.71
N ALA A 63 -13.62 -6.35 10.31
CA ALA A 63 -13.54 -7.76 9.94
C ALA A 63 -12.66 -7.94 8.68
N ILE A 64 -12.88 -7.11 7.66
CA ILE A 64 -12.07 -7.08 6.43
C ILE A 64 -10.60 -6.83 6.76
N ARG A 65 -10.29 -5.78 7.54
CA ARG A 65 -8.90 -5.43 7.89
C ARG A 65 -8.18 -6.47 8.74
N ARG A 66 -8.90 -7.17 9.62
CA ARG A 66 -8.30 -8.25 10.44
C ARG A 66 -7.86 -9.43 9.59
N GLN A 67 -8.62 -9.76 8.56
CA GLN A 67 -8.29 -10.86 7.66
C GLN A 67 -7.31 -10.45 6.55
N HIS A 68 -7.49 -9.26 6.01
CA HIS A 68 -6.67 -8.68 4.95
C HIS A 68 -5.89 -7.50 5.55
N LYS A 69 -4.70 -7.81 6.11
CA LYS A 69 -3.80 -6.86 6.78
C LYS A 69 -3.60 -5.57 5.99
N THR A 70 -3.58 -5.67 4.66
CA THR A 70 -3.64 -4.57 3.70
C THR A 70 -4.77 -4.82 2.71
N MET A 71 -5.44 -3.75 2.27
CA MET A 71 -6.50 -3.83 1.27
C MET A 71 -5.93 -4.00 -0.14
N CYS A 72 -4.92 -3.20 -0.51
CA CYS A 72 -4.14 -3.41 -1.73
C CYS A 72 -2.96 -4.36 -1.48
N PRO A 73 -2.57 -5.20 -2.46
CA PRO A 73 -1.46 -6.15 -2.31
C PRO A 73 -0.14 -5.46 -1.95
N ASP A 74 0.10 -4.31 -2.56
CA ASP A 74 1.26 -3.46 -2.36
C ASP A 74 1.14 -2.55 -1.14
N GLY A 75 -0.01 -2.51 -0.47
CA GLY A 75 -0.22 -1.65 0.70
C GLY A 75 -0.50 -0.18 0.39
N GLN A 76 -0.68 0.18 -0.88
CA GLN A 76 -1.21 1.49 -1.26
C GLN A 76 -2.60 1.74 -0.66
N ARG A 77 -2.98 3.01 -0.55
CA ARG A 77 -4.33 3.38 -0.12
C ARG A 77 -5.30 3.07 -1.25
N PRO A 78 -6.34 2.26 -1.01
CA PRO A 78 -7.34 1.97 -2.01
C PRO A 78 -8.26 3.17 -2.25
N ASN A 79 -8.73 3.32 -3.48
CA ASN A 79 -9.88 4.14 -3.80
C ASN A 79 -11.14 3.31 -3.60
N ILE A 80 -12.06 3.77 -2.75
CA ILE A 80 -13.33 3.09 -2.55
C ILE A 80 -14.25 3.47 -3.70
N LEU A 81 -14.61 2.48 -4.52
CA LEU A 81 -15.53 2.68 -5.64
C LEU A 81 -16.98 2.51 -5.19
N GLU A 82 -17.24 1.50 -4.36
CA GLU A 82 -18.60 1.15 -3.98
C GLU A 82 -18.67 0.52 -2.59
N ARG A 83 -19.77 0.78 -1.89
CA ARG A 83 -20.17 0.13 -0.64
C ARG A 83 -21.63 -0.30 -0.75
N SER A 84 -21.90 -1.57 -0.49
CA SER A 84 -23.25 -2.11 -0.30
C SER A 84 -23.35 -2.85 1.04
N PRO A 85 -24.32 -2.56 1.92
CA PRO A 85 -25.39 -1.57 1.78
C PRO A 85 -24.87 -0.14 1.62
N LYS A 86 -25.58 0.70 0.85
CA LYS A 86 -25.13 2.05 0.55
C LYS A 86 -25.09 2.90 1.82
N LEU A 87 -23.96 3.58 2.04
CA LEU A 87 -23.86 4.60 3.07
C LEU A 87 -24.58 5.88 2.61
N LEU A 88 -25.39 6.48 3.50
CA LEU A 88 -26.03 7.77 3.25
C LEU A 88 -25.01 8.93 3.24
N SER A 89 -23.91 8.77 3.98
CA SER A 89 -22.74 9.66 3.98
C SER A 89 -21.51 8.91 4.50
N ASP A 90 -20.31 9.47 4.30
CA ASP A 90 -19.07 8.91 4.87
C ASP A 90 -18.86 9.19 6.35
N SER A 91 -19.86 9.75 7.04
CA SER A 91 -19.78 10.09 8.46
C SER A 91 -19.59 8.84 9.34
N ALA A 92 -18.89 9.01 10.47
CA ALA A 92 -18.76 7.95 11.47
C ALA A 92 -20.13 7.46 11.97
N ALA A 93 -21.12 8.35 12.07
CA ALA A 93 -22.48 8.00 12.44
C ALA A 93 -23.14 7.06 11.42
N ALA A 94 -23.04 7.38 10.12
CA ALA A 94 -23.57 6.53 9.06
C ALA A 94 -22.90 5.15 9.03
N ARG A 95 -21.60 5.07 9.33
CA ARG A 95 -20.87 3.78 9.41
C ARG A 95 -21.26 2.92 10.61
N ASN A 96 -21.84 3.52 11.64
CA ASN A 96 -22.29 2.82 12.85
C ASN A 96 -23.78 2.45 12.82
N VAL A 97 -24.50 2.79 11.74
CA VAL A 97 -25.88 2.32 11.55
C VAL A 97 -25.90 0.80 11.52
N SER A 98 -26.76 0.22 12.35
CA SER A 98 -26.92 -1.23 12.47
C SER A 98 -27.85 -1.76 11.38
N HIS A 99 -27.48 -2.88 10.79
CA HIS A 99 -28.26 -3.66 9.84
C HIS A 99 -28.55 -5.05 10.43
N PRO A 100 -29.65 -5.71 10.02
CA PRO A 100 -30.05 -7.00 10.57
C PRO A 100 -29.02 -8.10 10.31
N ALA A 101 -29.11 -9.19 11.09
CA ALA A 101 -28.34 -10.40 10.85
C ALA A 101 -28.56 -10.95 9.43
N GLY A 102 -27.54 -11.60 8.85
CA GLY A 102 -27.53 -12.07 7.46
C GLY A 102 -27.24 -10.97 6.43
N THR A 103 -26.99 -9.72 6.86
CA THR A 103 -26.61 -8.66 5.93
C THR A 103 -25.22 -8.93 5.33
N THR A 104 -25.16 -8.95 4.00
CA THR A 104 -23.91 -9.02 3.25
C THR A 104 -23.36 -7.62 3.00
N TYR A 105 -22.14 -7.38 3.47
CA TYR A 105 -21.39 -6.16 3.23
C TYR A 105 -20.41 -6.39 2.09
N ARG A 106 -20.56 -5.64 1.01
CA ARG A 106 -19.71 -5.66 -0.18
C ARG A 106 -18.97 -4.34 -0.33
N LEU A 107 -17.65 -4.39 -0.28
CA LEU A 107 -16.76 -3.25 -0.48
C LEU A 107 -15.99 -3.46 -1.79
N VAL A 108 -16.17 -2.55 -2.75
CA VAL A 108 -15.41 -2.52 -4.00
C VAL A 108 -14.35 -1.45 -3.90
N ILE A 109 -13.11 -1.83 -4.18
CA ILE A 109 -11.98 -0.92 -4.19
C ILE A 109 -11.22 -1.01 -5.51
N HIS A 110 -10.62 0.10 -5.89
CA HIS A 110 -9.55 0.16 -6.88
C HIS A 110 -8.22 0.37 -6.18
N CYS A 111 -7.26 -0.48 -6.49
CA CYS A 111 -5.87 -0.32 -6.11
C CYS A 111 -5.14 0.23 -7.35
N PRO A 112 -4.74 1.50 -7.35
CA PRO A 112 -4.13 2.10 -8.53
C PRO A 112 -2.85 1.34 -8.92
N ALA A 113 -2.56 1.32 -10.21
CA ALA A 113 -1.30 0.79 -10.71
C ALA A 113 -0.13 1.49 -10.02
N GLN A 114 0.95 0.76 -9.86
CA GLN A 114 2.14 1.30 -9.20
C GLN A 114 2.69 2.44 -10.06
N PRO A 115 2.80 3.68 -9.53
CA PRO A 115 3.32 4.82 -10.30
C PRO A 115 4.84 4.76 -10.48
N TYR A 116 5.46 3.61 -10.19
CA TYR A 116 6.89 3.41 -10.15
C TYR A 116 7.27 2.06 -10.74
N GLU A 117 8.47 2.00 -11.28
CA GLU A 117 9.09 0.78 -11.81
C GLU A 117 9.91 0.11 -10.69
N GLU A 118 9.91 -1.21 -10.62
CA GLU A 118 10.78 -1.95 -9.68
C GLU A 118 11.91 -2.67 -10.43
N LEU A 119 13.10 -2.67 -9.82
CA LEU A 119 14.27 -3.39 -10.28
C LEU A 119 14.85 -4.18 -9.11
N ASP A 120 15.12 -5.46 -9.33
CA ASP A 120 15.84 -6.28 -8.35
C ASP A 120 17.34 -6.16 -8.59
N PHE A 121 18.07 -5.90 -7.52
CA PHE A 121 19.52 -5.84 -7.58
C PHE A 121 20.17 -7.21 -7.55
N GLU A 122 21.30 -7.31 -8.24
CA GLU A 122 22.17 -8.47 -8.13
C GLU A 122 22.65 -8.66 -6.68
N PRO A 123 22.76 -9.91 -6.20
CA PRO A 123 23.28 -10.22 -4.88
C PRO A 123 24.66 -9.58 -4.62
N GLY A 124 24.80 -8.88 -3.49
CA GLY A 124 26.09 -8.32 -3.05
C GLY A 124 26.45 -6.97 -3.66
N ILE A 125 25.55 -6.32 -4.41
CA ILE A 125 25.74 -4.93 -4.83
C ILE A 125 25.96 -4.03 -3.61
N SER A 126 26.90 -3.09 -3.71
CA SER A 126 27.11 -2.12 -2.65
C SER A 126 26.00 -1.06 -2.67
N ARG A 127 25.72 -0.45 -1.52
CA ARG A 127 24.72 0.62 -1.42
C ARG A 127 24.94 1.75 -2.42
N ARG A 128 26.21 2.16 -2.57
CA ARG A 128 26.61 3.22 -3.49
C ARG A 128 26.40 2.83 -4.95
N ASP A 129 26.74 1.59 -5.30
CA ASP A 129 26.58 1.10 -6.67
C ASP A 129 25.11 0.93 -7.02
N ALA A 130 24.28 0.51 -6.07
CA ALA A 130 22.83 0.44 -6.21
C ALA A 130 22.23 1.85 -6.46
N GLU A 131 22.62 2.86 -5.68
CA GLU A 131 22.18 4.25 -5.90
C GLU A 131 22.62 4.79 -7.27
N MET A 132 23.86 4.53 -7.69
CA MET A 132 24.37 4.93 -9.01
C MET A 132 23.64 4.21 -10.16
N LEU A 133 23.35 2.92 -10.02
CA LEU A 133 22.58 2.15 -11.00
C LEU A 133 21.19 2.76 -11.18
N ILE A 134 20.49 3.03 -10.09
CA ILE A 134 19.16 3.67 -10.15
C ILE A 134 19.22 5.05 -10.81
N GLN A 135 20.21 5.88 -10.49
CA GLN A 135 20.39 7.17 -11.18
C GLN A 135 20.63 7.00 -12.68
N SER A 136 21.43 6.02 -13.08
CA SER A 136 21.70 5.70 -14.48
C SER A 136 20.43 5.26 -15.22
N GLU A 137 19.67 4.33 -14.63
CA GLU A 137 18.41 3.82 -15.19
C GLU A 137 17.33 4.91 -15.31
N LEU A 138 17.26 5.81 -14.33
CA LEU A 138 16.36 6.96 -14.38
C LEU A 138 16.70 7.89 -15.55
N MET A 139 17.99 8.20 -15.73
CA MET A 139 18.44 9.12 -16.77
C MET A 139 18.36 8.50 -18.17
N GLY A 140 18.46 7.18 -18.31
CA GLY A 140 18.36 6.48 -19.60
C GLY A 140 19.39 6.96 -20.65
N GLY A 141 20.49 7.58 -20.21
CA GLY A 141 21.47 8.23 -21.10
C GLY A 141 21.05 9.59 -21.67
N GLU A 142 19.86 10.09 -21.33
CA GLU A 142 19.34 11.37 -21.83
C GLU A 142 19.57 12.52 -20.84
N TRP A 143 20.67 13.24 -21.05
CA TRP A 143 20.90 14.49 -20.34
C TRP A 143 20.07 15.64 -20.94
N ARG A 144 19.42 16.41 -20.07
CA ARG A 144 18.70 17.65 -20.41
C ARG A 144 18.97 18.68 -19.33
N GLU A 145 19.12 19.95 -19.71
CA GLU A 145 19.20 21.04 -18.75
C GLU A 145 17.92 21.10 -17.88
N GLY A 146 18.09 21.29 -16.57
CA GLY A 146 17.00 21.27 -15.60
C GLY A 146 16.48 19.87 -15.22
N ARG A 147 16.94 18.80 -15.88
CA ARG A 147 16.65 17.41 -15.46
C ARG A 147 17.55 17.00 -14.31
N ARG A 148 16.97 16.36 -13.30
CA ARG A 148 17.68 15.80 -12.15
C ARG A 148 17.18 14.42 -11.81
N ALA A 149 18.10 13.48 -11.66
CA ALA A 149 17.86 12.19 -11.05
C ALA A 149 18.36 12.21 -9.61
N TYR A 150 17.49 11.80 -8.70
CA TYR A 150 17.80 11.57 -7.30
C TYR A 150 17.73 10.06 -7.03
N ALA A 151 18.66 9.55 -6.24
CA ALA A 151 18.53 8.21 -5.68
C ALA A 151 19.10 8.16 -4.26
N ALA A 152 18.41 7.45 -3.37
CA ALA A 152 18.87 7.23 -2.00
C ALA A 152 18.35 5.91 -1.44
N SER A 153 19.18 5.29 -0.61
CA SER A 153 18.77 4.12 0.18
C SER A 153 17.92 4.54 1.37
N LEU A 154 16.74 3.94 1.50
CA LEU A 154 15.76 4.23 2.54
C LEU A 154 15.50 2.97 3.38
N PRO A 155 15.42 3.10 4.72
CA PRO A 155 15.16 1.96 5.58
C PRO A 155 13.66 1.63 5.64
N VAL A 156 13.32 0.37 5.45
CA VAL A 156 12.02 -0.22 5.78
C VAL A 156 12.05 -0.71 7.21
N SER A 157 11.02 -0.35 7.97
CA SER A 157 10.80 -0.89 9.32
C SER A 157 9.35 -1.31 9.49
N GLU A 158 9.03 -2.00 10.58
CA GLU A 158 7.65 -2.35 10.93
C GLU A 158 6.77 -1.11 11.14
N TRP A 159 7.37 0.03 11.48
CA TRP A 159 6.68 1.29 11.81
C TRP A 159 6.64 2.27 10.64
N THR A 160 7.49 2.10 9.64
CA THR A 160 7.59 2.98 8.48
C THR A 160 7.56 2.15 7.22
N ARG A 161 6.44 2.22 6.49
CA ARG A 161 6.26 1.47 5.25
C ARG A 161 7.09 2.11 4.15
N LYS A 162 7.56 1.27 3.21
CA LYS A 162 8.28 1.66 1.98
C LYS A 162 7.63 2.89 1.30
N TYR A 163 6.31 2.88 1.14
CA TYR A 163 5.55 3.96 0.50
C TYR A 163 5.45 5.26 1.28
N ASP A 164 5.46 5.20 2.62
CA ASP A 164 5.44 6.42 3.43
C ASP A 164 6.75 7.19 3.23
N TRP A 165 7.87 6.45 3.15
CA TRP A 165 9.17 7.01 2.79
C TRP A 165 9.19 7.60 1.39
N MET A 166 8.68 6.88 0.40
CA MET A 166 8.63 7.39 -0.97
C MET A 166 7.85 8.69 -1.06
N ASN A 167 6.66 8.77 -0.46
CA ASN A 167 5.85 9.99 -0.47
C ASN A 167 6.58 11.17 0.18
N GLN A 168 7.26 10.94 1.31
CA GLN A 168 8.07 11.96 1.96
C GLN A 168 9.23 12.42 1.08
N MET A 169 9.93 11.49 0.44
CA MET A 169 11.07 11.81 -0.42
C MET A 169 10.68 12.53 -1.71
N ILE A 170 9.57 12.13 -2.34
CA ILE A 170 9.01 12.87 -3.48
C ILE A 170 8.71 14.31 -3.07
N GLY A 171 8.01 14.50 -1.94
CA GLY A 171 7.66 15.84 -1.45
C GLY A 171 8.89 16.69 -1.13
N LEU A 172 9.91 16.09 -0.50
CA LEU A 172 11.17 16.77 -0.18
C LEU A 172 11.92 17.20 -1.44
N GLU A 173 12.14 16.27 -2.37
CA GLU A 173 12.92 16.54 -3.58
C GLU A 173 12.21 17.56 -4.50
N VAL A 174 10.90 17.44 -4.68
CA VAL A 174 10.11 18.44 -5.41
C VAL A 174 10.24 19.81 -4.74
N SER A 175 10.14 19.88 -3.41
CA SER A 175 10.29 21.16 -2.68
C SER A 175 11.68 21.77 -2.79
N LEU A 176 12.73 20.95 -2.83
CA LEU A 176 14.11 21.41 -3.04
C LEU A 176 14.30 21.94 -4.45
N GLN A 177 13.76 21.26 -5.45
CA GLN A 177 13.89 21.66 -6.85
C GLN A 177 13.06 22.87 -7.22
N LEU A 178 11.88 23.07 -6.61
CA LEU A 178 11.08 24.28 -6.79
C LEU A 178 11.82 25.57 -6.42
N ARG A 179 12.90 25.49 -5.62
CA ARG A 179 13.77 26.65 -5.31
C ARG A 179 14.67 27.04 -6.48
N MET A 180 14.87 26.14 -7.44
CA MET A 180 15.76 26.31 -8.58
C MET A 180 15.01 26.35 -9.91
N CYS A 181 13.83 25.74 -10.01
CA CYS A 181 13.00 25.71 -11.22
C CYS A 181 11.94 26.83 -11.16
N SER A 182 11.99 27.77 -12.11
CA SER A 182 11.22 29.02 -12.05
C SER A 182 9.72 28.87 -12.34
N GLY A 183 9.32 27.90 -13.16
CA GLY A 183 7.92 27.66 -13.55
C GLY A 183 7.32 26.36 -13.00
N GLY A 184 8.06 25.61 -12.19
CA GLY A 184 7.59 24.37 -11.55
C GLY A 184 8.50 23.16 -11.74
N VAL A 185 8.08 22.02 -11.19
CA VAL A 185 8.80 20.74 -11.27
C VAL A 185 7.82 19.66 -11.71
N ILE A 186 8.20 18.88 -12.72
CA ILE A 186 7.47 17.69 -13.14
C ILE A 186 8.22 16.47 -12.63
N VAL A 187 7.53 15.60 -11.88
CA VAL A 187 8.00 14.25 -11.60
C VAL A 187 7.75 13.39 -12.85
N ARG A 188 8.83 12.88 -13.44
CA ARG A 188 8.79 12.12 -14.70
C ARG A 188 8.70 10.62 -14.47
N ARG A 189 9.56 10.11 -13.59
CA ARG A 189 9.68 8.68 -13.30
C ARG A 189 10.01 8.48 -11.84
N VAL A 190 9.50 7.40 -11.29
CA VAL A 190 9.86 6.89 -9.98
C VAL A 190 10.34 5.46 -10.17
N LEU A 191 11.47 5.11 -9.58
CA LEU A 191 12.05 3.78 -9.70
C LEU A 191 12.46 3.27 -8.33
N ILE A 192 12.26 2.00 -8.08
CA ILE A 192 12.60 1.36 -6.81
C ILE A 192 13.52 0.19 -7.06
N GLY A 193 14.70 0.25 -6.46
CA GLY A 193 15.63 -0.86 -6.37
C GLY A 193 15.39 -1.69 -5.12
N ASN A 194 15.10 -2.98 -5.26
CA ASN A 194 14.98 -3.92 -4.16
C ASN A 194 16.25 -4.78 -4.06
N TYR A 195 16.78 -4.97 -2.85
CA TYR A 195 17.83 -5.97 -2.64
C TYR A 195 17.22 -7.38 -2.62
N ALA A 196 17.88 -8.33 -3.27
CA ALA A 196 17.49 -9.73 -3.19
C ALA A 196 17.41 -10.19 -1.72
N GLN A 197 16.37 -10.98 -1.38
CA GLN A 197 16.15 -11.45 -0.01
C GLN A 197 17.42 -12.11 0.57
N GLY A 198 17.83 -11.69 1.76
CA GLY A 198 19.02 -12.20 2.45
C GLY A 198 20.37 -11.65 1.97
N HIS A 199 20.39 -10.74 0.97
CA HIS A 199 21.62 -10.21 0.36
C HIS A 199 21.75 -8.69 0.52
N GLN A 200 21.20 -8.15 1.62
CA GLN A 200 21.34 -6.73 1.94
C GLN A 200 22.82 -6.36 2.08
N PRO A 201 23.20 -5.13 1.67
CA PRO A 201 24.57 -4.67 1.84
C PRO A 201 24.89 -4.70 3.32
N ARG A 202 25.94 -5.45 3.70
CA ARG A 202 26.37 -5.60 5.09
C ARG A 202 26.45 -4.22 5.75
N GLN A 203 25.60 -3.97 6.75
CA GLN A 203 25.74 -2.78 7.58
C GLN A 203 27.02 -2.91 8.43
N VAL A 204 27.69 -1.77 8.64
CA VAL A 204 28.91 -1.63 9.46
C VAL A 204 28.60 -1.71 10.96
N SER A 205 27.35 -2.00 11.36
CA SER A 205 26.91 -2.00 12.75
C SER A 205 25.82 -3.07 12.95
N ASP A 206 26.12 -4.10 13.73
CA ASP A 206 25.26 -5.24 14.13
C ASP A 206 24.01 -4.86 14.97
N LYS A 207 23.48 -3.63 14.84
CA LYS A 207 22.40 -3.11 15.71
C LYS A 207 21.14 -2.62 15.00
N ASP A 208 21.11 -2.57 13.68
CA ASP A 208 19.91 -2.20 12.92
C ASP A 208 19.66 -3.20 11.78
N ASP A 209 18.89 -4.25 12.06
CA ASP A 209 18.35 -5.21 11.06
C ASP A 209 17.26 -4.56 10.18
N ARG A 210 17.50 -3.32 9.71
CA ARG A 210 16.53 -2.60 8.87
C ARG A 210 16.73 -3.02 7.42
N THR A 211 15.66 -3.53 6.83
CA THR A 211 15.65 -3.85 5.40
C THR A 211 15.71 -2.57 4.60
N GLU A 212 16.71 -2.38 3.75
CA GLU A 212 16.81 -1.19 2.90
C GLU A 212 16.22 -1.43 1.51
N PHE A 213 15.78 -0.37 0.85
CA PHE A 213 15.50 -0.32 -0.59
C PHE A 213 16.10 0.98 -1.14
N VAL A 214 16.37 1.04 -2.44
CA VAL A 214 16.82 2.28 -3.08
C VAL A 214 15.62 2.94 -3.75
N PHE A 215 15.31 4.15 -3.35
CA PHE A 215 14.31 4.99 -3.99
C PHE A 215 14.98 5.88 -5.01
N GLY A 216 14.41 5.95 -6.21
CA GLY A 216 14.84 6.77 -7.32
C GLY A 216 13.72 7.69 -7.82
N LEU A 217 14.08 8.93 -8.15
CA LEU A 217 13.16 9.94 -8.67
C LEU A 217 13.81 10.72 -9.82
N LEU A 218 13.15 10.75 -10.98
CA LEU A 218 13.50 11.63 -12.09
C LEU A 218 12.53 12.80 -12.13
N THR A 219 13.10 13.98 -12.27
CA THR A 219 12.38 15.26 -12.27
C THR A 219 12.93 16.18 -13.34
N ASP A 220 12.05 16.96 -13.95
CA ASP A 220 12.41 18.02 -14.89
C ASP A 220 11.95 19.38 -14.35
N CYS A 221 12.81 20.40 -14.43
CA CYS A 221 12.38 21.79 -14.29
C CYS A 221 11.45 22.17 -15.45
N VAL A 222 10.42 22.94 -15.11
CA VAL A 222 9.56 23.64 -16.05
C VAL A 222 10.02 25.08 -16.06
N ASP A 223 10.98 25.44 -16.89
CA ASP A 223 11.45 26.82 -17.02
C ASP A 223 10.78 27.50 -18.22
N GLY A 224 10.16 28.66 -17.99
CA GLY A 224 9.59 29.49 -19.06
C GLY A 224 8.18 29.12 -19.58
N LEU A 225 7.41 28.29 -18.87
CA LEU A 225 6.01 28.03 -19.24
C LEU A 225 5.04 28.89 -18.42
N ASN A 226 4.19 29.63 -19.15
CA ASN A 226 3.01 30.29 -18.61
C ASN A 226 2.16 29.21 -17.90
N PRO A 227 1.84 29.32 -16.60
CA PRO A 227 1.12 28.30 -15.84
C PRO A 227 -0.24 27.91 -16.44
N ASP A 228 -0.80 28.73 -17.34
CA ASP A 228 -2.04 28.46 -18.07
C ASP A 228 -1.93 27.42 -19.20
N ALA A 229 -0.71 27.05 -19.63
CA ALA A 229 -0.52 26.09 -20.73
C ALA A 229 -0.87 24.63 -20.35
N PHE A 230 -0.98 24.32 -19.05
CA PHE A 230 -1.26 22.96 -18.56
C PHE A 230 -2.77 22.65 -18.43
N VAL A 231 -3.66 23.60 -18.74
CA VAL A 231 -5.12 23.42 -18.62
C VAL A 231 -5.80 22.93 -19.90
N THR A 232 -5.06 22.68 -21.00
CA THR A 232 -5.69 22.30 -22.28
C THR A 232 -5.20 20.98 -22.85
N GLN A 233 -5.46 19.89 -22.15
CA GLN A 233 -5.74 18.60 -22.80
C GLN A 233 -6.85 17.86 -22.05
N GLU A 234 -8.05 18.45 -22.05
CA GLU A 234 -9.27 17.67 -21.92
C GLU A 234 -10.08 17.80 -23.21
N THR A 235 -10.31 16.64 -23.81
CA THR A 235 -11.42 16.29 -24.71
C THR A 235 -11.47 16.93 -26.10
N SER A 236 -11.38 16.07 -27.11
CA SER A 236 -12.10 16.25 -28.36
C SER A 236 -12.87 14.97 -28.68
N PRO A 237 -14.05 15.12 -29.31
CA PRO A 237 -15.21 14.23 -29.16
C PRO A 237 -15.10 12.86 -29.80
#